data_AF-A0A7C4Y537-F1
#
_entry.id   AF-A0A7C4Y537-F1
#
_cell.length_a   1.000
_cell.length_b   1.000
_cell.length_c   1.000
_cell.angle_alpha   90.00
_cell.angle_beta   90.00
_cell.angle_gamma   90.00
#
_symmetry.space_group_name_H-M   'P 1'
#
loop_
_entity.id
_entity.type
_entity.pdbx_description
1 polymer ?
#
loop_
_entity_poly.entity_id
_entity_poly.type
_entity_poly.pdbx_seq_one_letter_code
_entity_poly.pdbx_strand_id
1 'polypeptide(L)'
;MKKLFLLLFLIYFVNCKEEKKEGKFTPPKDGIIRKEMADRYINVAVAFDRIVKEQGERINDFKKKYKLSDNLDEIYKAEFRQKHPEIIKEWEEINGNWNAIEDSIYKAFNTSEEEFQWVASALIAPKNKPMQEYIQKRISELTQSKETRLEEQK
;
A
#
# COMPACT_ATOMS: atom_id res chain seq x y z
N MET A 1 -12.22 -42.37 55.15
CA MET A 1 -12.04 -41.00 55.70
C MET A 1 -11.21 -40.23 54.69
N LYS A 2 -11.81 -39.25 53.98
CA LYS A 2 -11.58 -37.79 54.13
C LYS A 2 -10.08 -37.46 54.03
N LYS A 3 -9.53 -36.71 53.07
CA LYS A 3 -9.90 -35.42 52.43
C LYS A 3 -9.10 -35.33 51.10
N LEU A 4 -9.63 -35.01 49.91
CA LEU A 4 -10.03 -33.70 49.37
C LEU A 4 -9.15 -32.52 49.81
N PHE A 5 -8.19 -32.11 48.97
CA PHE A 5 -7.86 -30.71 48.60
C PHE A 5 -6.72 -30.73 47.57
N LEU A 6 -6.96 -30.48 46.28
CA LEU A 6 -7.00 -29.17 45.62
C LEU A 6 -5.60 -28.54 45.45
N LEU A 7 -5.03 -28.68 44.24
CA LEU A 7 -4.31 -27.66 43.44
C LEU A 7 -3.70 -28.39 42.22
N LEU A 8 -4.35 -28.47 41.06
CA LEU A 8 -4.32 -27.42 40.02
C LEU A 8 -2.91 -26.84 39.81
N PHE A 9 -2.00 -27.63 39.24
CA PHE A 9 -0.87 -27.10 38.47
C PHE A 9 -1.11 -27.38 36.99
N LEU A 10 -1.91 -26.48 36.43
CA LEU A 10 -2.15 -26.28 35.02
C LEU A 10 -0.91 -25.58 34.46
N ILE A 11 0.01 -26.32 33.85
CA ILE A 11 1.00 -25.74 32.93
C ILE A 11 0.92 -26.55 31.63
N TYR A 12 -0.19 -26.33 30.92
CA TYR A 12 -0.14 -26.42 29.47
C TYR A 12 0.83 -25.33 29.02
N PHE A 13 2.04 -25.70 28.61
CA PHE A 13 2.83 -24.87 27.70
C PHE A 13 2.09 -24.86 26.37
N VAL A 14 1.00 -24.08 26.30
CA VAL A 14 0.55 -23.50 25.06
C VAL A 14 1.70 -22.59 24.65
N ASN A 15 2.52 -23.10 23.74
CA ASN A 15 3.43 -22.28 22.96
C ASN A 15 2.57 -21.42 22.04
N CYS A 16 1.86 -20.46 22.66
CA CYS A 16 1.17 -19.39 21.99
C CYS A 16 2.31 -18.51 21.49
N LYS A 17 2.73 -18.75 20.24
CA LYS A 17 3.44 -17.71 19.50
C LYS A 17 2.54 -16.49 19.62
N GLU A 18 2.97 -15.52 20.43
CA GLU A 18 2.42 -14.18 20.37
C GLU A 18 2.71 -13.69 18.95
N GLU A 19 1.72 -13.86 18.07
CA GLU A 19 1.60 -13.00 16.92
C GLU A 19 1.56 -11.60 17.51
N LYS A 20 2.65 -10.85 17.31
CA LYS A 20 2.68 -9.41 17.59
C LYS A 20 1.47 -8.83 16.87
N LYS A 21 0.40 -8.57 17.61
CA LYS A 21 -0.63 -7.64 17.16
C LYS A 21 0.11 -6.33 16.95
N GLU A 22 0.35 -5.99 15.69
CA GLU A 22 0.84 -4.68 15.30
C GLU A 22 -0.04 -3.67 16.02
N GLY A 23 0.54 -2.93 16.97
CA GLY A 23 -0.20 -1.97 17.75
C GLY A 23 -0.75 -0.90 16.83
N LYS A 24 -2.02 -0.53 17.01
CA LYS A 24 -2.66 0.59 16.32
C LYS A 24 -1.74 1.82 16.34
N PHE A 25 -1.53 2.44 15.19
CA PHE A 25 -0.64 3.58 15.09
C PHE A 25 -1.09 4.70 16.06
N THR A 26 -0.14 5.24 16.83
CA THR A 26 -0.40 6.34 17.77
C THR A 26 0.36 7.58 17.32
N PRO A 27 -0.34 8.64 16.85
CA PRO A 27 0.32 9.83 16.36
C PRO A 27 1.03 10.62 17.47
N PRO A 28 2.12 11.35 17.13
CA PRO A 28 2.78 12.26 18.06
C PRO A 28 1.81 13.30 18.64
N LYS A 29 1.85 13.51 19.95
CA LYS A 29 0.97 14.45 20.67
C LYS A 29 1.14 15.90 20.20
N ASP A 30 2.35 16.27 19.79
CA ASP A 30 2.64 17.60 19.24
C ASP A 30 2.18 17.76 17.78
N GLY A 31 1.74 16.67 17.14
CA GLY A 31 1.35 16.62 15.74
C GLY A 31 2.49 16.95 14.77
N ILE A 32 3.74 16.82 15.19
CA ILE A 32 4.91 17.06 14.36
C ILE A 32 5.35 15.73 13.73
N ILE A 33 5.54 15.73 12.41
CA ILE A 33 6.05 14.58 11.68
C ILE A 33 7.52 14.37 12.07
N ARG A 34 7.88 13.15 12.47
CA ARG A 34 9.27 12.77 12.72
C ARG A 34 9.95 12.34 11.42
N LYS A 35 11.27 12.48 11.35
CA LYS A 35 12.03 12.15 10.13
C LYS A 35 11.82 10.70 9.70
N GLU A 36 11.76 9.77 10.65
CA GLU A 36 11.58 8.35 10.37
C GLU A 36 10.19 8.06 9.76
N MET A 37 9.16 8.81 10.19
CA MET A 37 7.82 8.73 9.60
C MET A 37 7.81 9.31 8.19
N ALA A 38 8.51 10.43 7.98
CA ALA A 38 8.68 11.02 6.67
C ALA A 38 9.43 10.08 5.71
N ASP A 39 10.49 9.40 6.17
CA ASP A 39 11.25 8.44 5.37
C ASP A 39 10.38 7.24 4.94
N ARG A 40 9.58 6.68 5.86
CA ARG A 40 8.61 5.62 5.52
C ARG A 40 7.54 6.10 4.56
N TYR A 41 7.00 7.30 4.78
CA TYR A 41 6.03 7.93 3.88
C TYR A 41 6.58 8.10 2.46
N ILE A 42 7.82 8.60 2.31
CA ILE A 42 8.48 8.76 1.01
C ILE A 42 8.60 7.40 0.30
N ASN A 43 9.08 6.37 1.01
CA ASN A 43 9.26 5.04 0.42
C ASN A 43 7.94 4.44 -0.08
N VAL A 44 6.87 4.55 0.72
CA VAL A 44 5.53 4.11 0.33
C VAL A 44 5.01 4.92 -0.86
N ALA A 45 5.11 6.25 -0.83
CA ALA A 45 4.62 7.11 -1.90
C ALA A 45 5.31 6.81 -3.24
N VAL A 46 6.63 6.59 -3.22
CA VAL A 46 7.41 6.18 -4.41
C VAL A 46 7.01 4.79 -4.91
N ALA A 47 6.75 3.85 -3.99
CA ALA A 47 6.29 2.52 -4.37
C ALA A 47 4.89 2.55 -5.01
N PHE A 48 3.95 3.33 -4.45
CA PHE A 48 2.63 3.51 -5.03
C PHE A 48 2.68 4.19 -6.39
N ASP A 49 3.46 5.26 -6.56
CA ASP A 49 3.64 5.92 -7.86
C ASP A 49 4.08 4.92 -8.94
N ARG A 50 5.03 4.04 -8.61
CA ARG A 50 5.48 2.99 -9.52
C ARG A 50 4.33 2.03 -9.88
N ILE A 51 3.64 1.47 -8.89
CA ILE A 51 2.58 0.50 -9.14
C ILE A 51 1.42 1.13 -9.93
N VAL A 52 1.04 2.37 -9.62
CA VAL A 52 -0.01 3.09 -10.35
C VAL A 52 0.37 3.27 -11.82
N LYS A 53 1.64 3.62 -12.11
CA LYS A 53 2.15 3.72 -13.48
C LYS A 53 2.14 2.37 -14.21
N GLU A 54 2.67 1.33 -13.58
CA GLU A 54 2.67 -0.04 -14.14
C GLU A 54 1.25 -0.53 -14.42
N GLN A 55 0.30 -0.24 -13.53
CA GLN A 55 -1.10 -0.55 -13.80
C GLN A 55 -1.65 0.27 -14.97
N GLY A 56 -1.38 1.58 -15.02
CA GLY A 56 -1.82 2.44 -16.12
C GLY A 56 -1.35 1.90 -17.47
N GLU A 57 -0.12 1.40 -17.55
CA GLU A 57 0.43 0.72 -18.71
C GLU A 57 -0.33 -0.57 -19.03
N ARG A 58 -0.54 -1.46 -18.04
CA ARG A 58 -1.33 -2.70 -18.22
C ARG A 58 -2.74 -2.42 -18.74
N ILE A 59 -3.42 -1.40 -18.21
CA ILE A 59 -4.77 -0.99 -18.65
C ILE A 59 -4.72 -0.47 -20.09
N ASN A 60 -3.72 0.34 -20.44
CA ASN A 60 -3.55 0.85 -21.80
C ASN A 60 -3.28 -0.28 -22.81
N ASP A 61 -2.44 -1.25 -22.45
CA ASP A 61 -2.15 -2.40 -23.31
C ASP A 61 -3.36 -3.32 -23.47
N PHE A 62 -4.13 -3.53 -22.40
CA PHE A 62 -5.41 -4.22 -22.45
C PHE A 62 -6.40 -3.55 -23.39
N LYS A 63 -6.57 -2.22 -23.28
CA LYS A 63 -7.42 -1.44 -24.20
C LYS A 63 -7.00 -1.60 -25.65
N LYS A 64 -5.70 -1.50 -25.94
CA LYS A 64 -5.16 -1.66 -27.31
C LYS A 64 -5.37 -3.07 -27.84
N LYS A 65 -5.08 -4.09 -27.03
CA LYS A 65 -5.20 -5.51 -27.38
C LYS A 65 -6.61 -5.85 -27.85
N TYR A 66 -7.62 -5.33 -27.18
CA TYR A 66 -9.02 -5.61 -27.47
C TYR A 66 -9.76 -4.50 -28.23
N LYS A 67 -9.06 -3.42 -28.61
CA LYS A 67 -9.61 -2.24 -29.29
C LYS A 67 -10.81 -1.64 -28.54
N LEU A 68 -10.69 -1.55 -27.22
CA LEU A 68 -11.71 -1.02 -26.32
C LEU A 68 -11.71 0.51 -26.32
N SER A 69 -12.83 1.08 -25.92
CA SER A 69 -12.97 2.50 -25.65
C SER A 69 -12.10 2.95 -24.48
N ASP A 70 -11.83 4.25 -24.41
CA ASP A 70 -10.97 4.79 -23.36
C ASP A 70 -11.56 4.69 -21.95
N ASN A 71 -12.89 4.76 -21.83
CA ASN A 71 -13.60 4.70 -20.56
C ASN A 71 -14.02 3.28 -20.17
N LEU A 72 -13.85 2.30 -21.06
CA LEU A 72 -14.21 0.90 -20.83
C LEU A 72 -15.70 0.70 -20.49
N ASP A 73 -16.62 1.52 -21.02
CA ASP A 73 -18.04 1.36 -20.70
C ASP A 73 -18.61 0.00 -21.17
N GLU A 74 -18.08 -0.55 -22.26
CA GLU A 74 -18.56 -1.81 -22.84
C GLU A 74 -18.38 -3.01 -21.92
N ILE A 75 -17.31 -3.09 -21.11
CA ILE A 75 -17.06 -4.24 -20.24
C ILE A 75 -18.09 -4.38 -19.11
N TYR A 76 -18.85 -3.31 -18.82
CA TYR A 76 -19.93 -3.32 -17.84
C TYR A 76 -21.29 -3.70 -18.46
N LYS A 77 -21.40 -3.77 -19.80
CA LYS A 77 -22.64 -4.14 -20.49
C LYS A 77 -22.83 -5.66 -20.46
N ALA A 78 -24.02 -6.11 -20.05
CA ALA A 78 -24.34 -7.53 -19.92
C ALA A 78 -24.09 -8.32 -21.21
N GLU A 79 -24.48 -7.79 -22.36
CA GLU A 79 -24.27 -8.43 -23.67
C GLU A 79 -22.79 -8.65 -23.99
N PHE A 80 -21.95 -7.64 -23.72
CA PHE A 80 -20.50 -7.74 -23.94
C PHE A 80 -19.88 -8.80 -23.03
N ARG A 81 -20.24 -8.80 -21.74
CA ARG A 81 -19.74 -9.79 -20.77
C ARG A 81 -20.10 -11.22 -21.13
N GLN A 82 -21.30 -11.44 -21.71
CA GLN A 82 -21.72 -12.76 -22.18
C GLN A 82 -20.97 -13.21 -23.44
N LYS A 83 -20.69 -12.27 -24.36
CA LYS A 83 -20.01 -12.56 -25.63
C LYS A 83 -18.50 -12.70 -25.50
N HIS A 84 -17.90 -12.06 -24.49
CA HIS A 84 -16.45 -11.95 -24.33
C HIS A 84 -15.98 -12.30 -22.90
N PRO A 85 -16.29 -13.49 -22.37
CA PRO A 85 -15.90 -13.88 -21.02
C PRO A 85 -14.37 -13.85 -20.79
N GLU A 86 -13.57 -14.10 -21.83
CA GLU A 86 -12.11 -14.02 -21.79
C GLU A 86 -11.59 -12.61 -21.52
N ILE A 87 -12.24 -11.59 -22.10
CA ILE A 87 -11.88 -10.18 -21.89
C ILE A 87 -12.20 -9.77 -20.46
N ILE A 88 -13.34 -10.24 -19.93
CA ILE A 88 -13.75 -9.95 -18.55
C ILE A 88 -12.81 -10.60 -17.54
N LYS A 89 -12.39 -11.83 -17.78
CA LYS A 89 -11.41 -12.50 -16.92
C LYS A 89 -10.09 -11.74 -16.85
N GLU A 90 -9.55 -11.31 -17.99
CA GLU A 90 -8.30 -10.55 -18.02
C GLU A 90 -8.46 -9.17 -17.36
N TRP A 91 -9.62 -8.52 -17.52
CA TRP A 91 -9.93 -7.28 -16.81
C TRP A 91 -9.96 -7.47 -15.28
N GLU A 92 -10.57 -8.55 -14.81
CA GLU A 92 -10.60 -8.91 -13.39
C GLU A 92 -9.19 -9.23 -12.85
N GLU A 93 -8.32 -9.84 -13.65
CA GLU A 93 -6.91 -10.08 -13.30
C GLU A 93 -6.07 -8.79 -13.28
N ILE A 94 -6.38 -7.83 -14.16
CA ILE A 94 -5.76 -6.50 -14.13
C ILE A 94 -6.17 -5.77 -12.86
N ASN A 95 -7.47 -5.69 -12.56
CA ASN A 95 -7.98 -4.99 -11.38
C ASN A 95 -7.83 -5.75 -10.06
N GLY A 96 -7.40 -7.01 -10.12
CA GLY A 96 -7.30 -7.88 -8.97
C GLY A 96 -6.24 -7.41 -7.98
N ASN A 97 -6.50 -7.69 -6.69
CA ASN A 97 -5.54 -7.69 -5.58
C ASN A 97 -4.86 -6.36 -5.21
N TRP A 98 -5.49 -5.22 -5.51
CA TRP A 98 -5.02 -3.91 -5.03
C TRP A 98 -4.75 -3.86 -3.53
N ASN A 99 -5.70 -4.32 -2.71
CA ASN A 99 -5.54 -4.34 -1.26
C ASN A 99 -4.33 -5.19 -0.82
N ALA A 100 -4.05 -6.30 -1.51
CA ALA A 100 -2.90 -7.14 -1.20
C ALA A 100 -1.58 -6.47 -1.60
N ILE A 101 -1.55 -5.75 -2.73
CA ILE A 101 -0.39 -4.96 -3.15
C ILE A 101 -0.15 -3.84 -2.14
N GLU A 102 -1.20 -3.13 -1.75
CA GLU A 102 -1.16 -2.05 -0.75
C GLU A 102 -0.61 -2.54 0.59
N ASP A 103 -1.18 -3.60 1.15
CA ASP A 103 -0.70 -4.25 2.37
C ASP A 103 0.77 -4.67 2.27
N SER A 104 1.18 -5.20 1.11
CA SER A 104 2.56 -5.64 0.90
C SER A 104 3.55 -4.47 0.93
N ILE A 105 3.15 -3.31 0.41
CA ILE A 105 3.97 -2.09 0.40
C ILE A 105 4.12 -1.57 1.83
N TYR A 106 3.03 -1.47 2.58
CA TYR A 106 3.07 -1.05 3.97
C TYR A 106 3.98 -1.95 4.82
N LYS A 107 3.84 -3.27 4.68
CA LYS A 107 4.71 -4.25 5.34
C LYS A 107 6.17 -4.11 4.92
N ALA A 108 6.45 -3.93 3.63
CA ALA A 108 7.82 -3.80 3.11
C ALA A 108 8.56 -2.59 3.70
N PHE A 109 7.83 -1.52 4.03
CA PHE A 109 8.40 -0.30 4.61
C PHE A 109 8.12 -0.13 6.10
N ASN A 110 7.67 -1.19 6.78
CA ASN A 110 7.41 -1.23 8.21
C ASN A 110 6.58 -0.02 8.68
N THR A 111 5.49 0.24 7.96
CA THR A 111 4.50 1.27 8.27
C THR A 111 3.10 0.69 8.16
N SER A 112 2.10 1.41 8.64
CA SER A 112 0.68 1.09 8.45
C SER A 112 0.02 2.09 7.51
N GLU A 113 -1.15 1.73 6.98
CA GLU A 113 -2.05 2.67 6.30
C GLU A 113 -2.38 3.86 7.21
N GLU A 114 -2.71 3.59 8.47
CA GLU A 114 -3.05 4.61 9.47
C GLU A 114 -1.92 5.64 9.64
N GLU A 115 -0.67 5.19 9.74
CA GLU A 115 0.48 6.08 9.80
C GLU A 115 0.65 6.88 8.50
N PHE A 116 0.54 6.22 7.34
CA PHE A 116 0.69 6.88 6.04
C PHE A 116 -0.35 7.98 5.83
N GLN A 117 -1.62 7.69 6.10
CA GLN A 117 -2.74 8.64 6.02
C GLN A 117 -2.61 9.77 7.04
N TRP A 118 -2.10 9.46 8.23
CA TRP A 118 -1.84 10.49 9.24
C TRP A 118 -0.73 11.44 8.79
N VAL A 119 0.39 10.94 8.24
CA VAL A 119 1.47 11.78 7.71
C VAL A 119 0.93 12.67 6.58
N ALA A 120 0.19 12.09 5.61
CA ALA A 120 -0.43 12.84 4.52
C ALA A 120 -1.29 14.00 5.03
N SER A 121 -2.12 13.75 6.04
CA SER A 121 -2.97 14.76 6.67
C SER A 121 -2.15 15.81 7.45
N ALA A 122 -1.15 15.37 8.21
CA ALA A 122 -0.32 16.22 9.04
C ALA A 122 0.56 17.16 8.21
N LEU A 123 0.88 16.81 6.96
CA LEU A 123 1.64 17.64 6.05
C LEU A 123 0.93 18.96 5.72
N ILE A 124 -0.39 19.07 5.87
CA ILE A 124 -1.11 20.33 5.61
C ILE A 124 -0.80 21.39 6.68
N ALA A 125 -0.44 20.97 7.89
CA ALA A 125 -0.25 21.87 9.01
C ALA A 125 1.06 22.69 8.88
N PRO A 126 1.03 24.03 9.10
CA PRO A 126 2.22 24.88 8.97
C PRO A 126 3.42 24.46 9.84
N LYS A 127 3.17 23.87 11.02
CA LYS A 127 4.22 23.36 11.91
C LYS A 127 5.06 22.24 11.30
N ASN A 128 4.55 21.58 10.25
CA ASN A 128 5.24 20.52 9.52
C ASN A 128 5.95 21.02 8.27
N LYS A 129 6.02 22.34 8.02
CA LYS A 129 6.70 22.91 6.86
C LYS A 129 8.12 22.37 6.62
N PRO A 130 9.00 22.22 7.64
CA PRO A 130 10.31 21.61 7.41
C PRO A 130 10.24 20.17 6.87
N MET A 131 9.23 19.38 7.28
CA MET A 131 9.02 18.02 6.79
C MET A 131 8.37 18.01 5.40
N GLN A 132 7.49 18.96 5.09
CA GLN A 132 6.97 19.13 3.73
C GLN A 132 8.12 19.36 2.74
N GLU A 133 9.02 20.30 3.05
CA GLU A 133 10.18 20.63 2.21
C GLU A 133 11.14 19.43 2.09
N TYR A 134 11.40 18.73 3.19
CA TYR A 134 12.21 17.51 3.18
C TYR A 134 11.63 16.44 2.26
N ILE A 135 10.33 16.11 2.42
CA ILE A 135 9.66 15.09 1.63
C ILE A 135 9.64 15.47 0.15
N GLN A 136 9.29 16.72 -0.17
CA GLN A 136 9.26 17.20 -1.55
C GLN A 136 10.63 17.05 -2.20
N LYS A 137 11.69 17.53 -1.54
CA LYS A 137 13.05 17.42 -2.05
C LYS A 137 13.45 15.97 -2.30
N ARG A 138 13.21 15.08 -1.34
CA ARG A 138 13.59 13.66 -1.47
C ARG A 138 12.82 12.94 -2.57
N ILE A 139 11.53 13.20 -2.72
CA ILE A 139 10.74 12.64 -3.82
C ILE A 139 11.29 13.14 -5.16
N SER A 140 11.57 14.44 -5.30
CA SER A 140 12.15 14.98 -6.55
C SER A 140 13.51 14.35 -6.89
N GLU A 141 14.39 14.17 -5.91
CA GLU A 141 15.69 13.50 -6.10
C GLU A 141 15.54 12.05 -6.57
N LEU A 142 14.61 11.31 -5.98
CA LEU A 142 14.35 9.91 -6.32
C LEU A 142 13.73 9.77 -7.73
N THR A 143 12.88 10.72 -8.13
CA THR A 143 12.28 10.73 -9.46
C THR A 143 13.31 11.10 -10.54
N GLN A 144 14.08 12.18 -10.34
CA GLN A 144 15.12 12.60 -11.30
C GLN A 144 16.21 11.54 -11.47
N SER A 145 16.69 10.96 -10.37
CA SER A 145 17.67 9.87 -10.43
C SER A 145 17.17 8.66 -11.23
N LYS A 146 15.86 8.43 -11.28
CA LYS A 146 15.27 7.31 -12.01
C LYS A 146 15.18 7.63 -13.50
N GLU A 147 14.83 8.85 -13.87
CA GLU A 147 14.78 9.31 -15.26
C GLU A 147 16.16 9.25 -15.92
N THR A 148 17.19 9.76 -15.25
CA THR A 148 18.58 9.72 -15.76
C THR A 148 19.06 8.29 -16.01
N ARG A 149 18.74 7.33 -15.12
CA ARG A 149 19.14 5.92 -15.30
C ARG A 149 18.41 5.21 -16.44
N LEU A 150 17.19 5.61 -16.77
CA LEU A 150 16.42 5.04 -17.88
C LEU A 150 16.88 5.61 -19.23
N GLU A 151 17.44 6.81 -19.26
CA GLU A 151 18.04 7.41 -20.45
C GLU A 151 19.40 6.79 -20.78
N GLU A 152 20.22 6.45 -19.79
CA GLU A 152 21.52 5.80 -19.97
C GLU A 152 21.44 4.34 -20.47
N GLN A 153 20.26 3.72 -20.42
CA GLN A 153 20.02 2.32 -20.81
C GLN A 153 19.38 2.17 -22.21
N LYS A 154 19.15 3.27 -22.93
CA LYS A 154 18.62 3.29 -24.30
C LYS A 154 19.74 3.55 -25.31
#